data_AF-A0A8T6M417-F1
#
_entry.id   AF-A0A8T6M417-F1
#
_cell.length_a   1.000
_cell.length_b   1.000
_cell.length_c   1.000
_cell.angle_alpha   90.00
_cell.angle_beta   90.00
_cell.angle_gamma   90.00
#
_symmetry.space_group_name_H-M   'P 1'
#
loop_
_entity.id
_entity.type
_entity.pdbx_description
1 polymer ?
#
loop_
_entity_poly.entity_id
_entity_poly.type
_entity_poly.pdbx_seq_one_letter_code
_entity_poly.pdbx_strand_id
1 'polypeptide(L)'
;MIEYSKIYYGKYFPRGFGKLHIYDSKPLFLPLRIIGRSMIVMNLHWIPGPLRYKLCLLLKNIYDRTEPKEAFRVTYQLLKNNPALVFTMPAIRRYYLNGLSNLIEIPGENWEDLPLLSNSKYRARYLKQIYAPAGLLK
;
A
#
# COMPACT_ATOMS: atom_id res chain seq x y z
N MET A 1 6.44 -11.12 13.43
CA MET A 1 5.73 -9.95 13.99
C MET A 1 5.59 -8.91 12.87
N ILE A 2 4.52 -8.09 12.81
CA ILE A 2 4.41 -7.04 11.77
C ILE A 2 5.10 -5.77 12.27
N GLU A 3 5.95 -5.18 11.44
CA GLU A 3 6.74 -4.00 11.76
C GLU A 3 6.36 -2.77 10.92
N TYR A 4 6.54 -1.56 11.46
CA TYR A 4 6.21 -0.30 10.79
C TYR A 4 7.19 0.11 9.69
N SER A 5 8.37 -0.48 9.69
CA SER A 5 9.47 -0.20 8.76
C SER A 5 9.41 -1.03 7.49
N LYS A 6 8.42 -1.93 7.36
CA LYS A 6 8.42 -3.00 6.36
C LYS A 6 7.18 -2.95 5.47
N ILE A 7 7.33 -3.35 4.21
CA ILE A 7 6.21 -3.57 3.29
C ILE A 7 5.88 -5.05 3.26
N TYR A 8 4.59 -5.37 3.26
CA TYR A 8 4.11 -6.74 3.24
C TYR A 8 3.20 -7.01 2.04
N TYR A 9 3.32 -8.21 1.50
CA TYR A 9 2.36 -8.81 0.59
C TYR A 9 1.71 -10.00 1.28
N GLY A 10 0.43 -10.24 1.07
CA GLY A 10 -0.21 -11.44 1.60
C GLY A 10 -1.69 -11.50 1.27
N LYS A 11 -2.39 -12.49 1.81
CA LYS A 11 -3.83 -12.62 1.64
C LYS A 11 -4.57 -11.80 2.70
N TYR A 12 -5.65 -11.14 2.29
CA TYR A 12 -6.54 -10.44 3.19
C TYR A 12 -8.00 -10.83 2.96
N PHE A 13 -8.63 -11.33 4.02
CA PHE A 13 -10.04 -11.62 4.06
C PHE A 13 -10.75 -10.62 5.00
N PRO A 14 -11.40 -9.58 4.47
CA PRO A 14 -12.01 -8.56 5.30
C PRO A 14 -13.20 -9.11 6.09
N ARG A 15 -13.37 -8.62 7.31
CA ARG A 15 -14.58 -8.88 8.09
C ARG A 15 -15.79 -8.30 7.36
N GLY A 16 -16.81 -9.13 7.13
CA GLY A 16 -18.01 -8.71 6.41
C GLY A 16 -17.81 -8.57 4.89
N PHE A 17 -16.86 -9.32 4.30
CA PHE A 17 -16.56 -9.30 2.86
C PHE A 17 -17.81 -9.37 1.96
N GLY A 18 -18.84 -10.12 2.36
CA GLY A 18 -20.09 -10.26 1.59
C GLY A 18 -20.90 -8.96 1.42
N LYS A 19 -20.55 -7.89 2.15
CA LYS A 19 -21.18 -6.56 2.03
C LYS A 19 -20.28 -5.53 1.33
N LEU A 20 -19.05 -5.90 0.98
CA LEU A 20 -18.09 -4.99 0.34
C LEU A 20 -18.23 -5.07 -1.18
N HIS A 21 -18.46 -3.92 -1.82
CA HIS A 21 -18.52 -3.85 -3.28
C HIS A 21 -17.18 -4.18 -3.94
N ILE A 22 -16.07 -3.73 -3.33
CA ILE A 22 -14.71 -3.94 -3.84
C ILE A 22 -13.77 -4.11 -2.65
N TYR A 23 -12.90 -5.11 -2.71
CA TYR A 23 -11.79 -5.28 -1.77
C TYR A 23 -10.59 -5.91 -2.47
N ASP A 24 -9.43 -5.79 -1.85
CA ASP A 24 -8.19 -6.40 -2.32
C ASP A 24 -7.89 -7.65 -1.50
N SER A 25 -7.95 -8.81 -2.15
CA SER A 25 -7.73 -10.12 -1.52
C SER A 25 -6.25 -10.47 -1.37
N LYS A 26 -5.36 -9.77 -2.09
CA LYS A 26 -3.92 -9.99 -2.06
C LYS A 26 -3.15 -8.67 -1.95
N PRO A 27 -3.37 -7.89 -0.87
CA PRO A 27 -2.82 -6.56 -0.80
C PRO A 27 -1.30 -6.54 -0.66
N LEU A 28 -0.69 -5.56 -1.33
CA LEU A 28 0.62 -5.04 -1.01
C LEU A 28 0.43 -3.79 -0.12
N PHE A 29 0.88 -3.84 1.13
CA PHE A 29 0.58 -2.80 2.09
C PHE A 29 1.74 -2.42 3.00
N LEU A 30 1.68 -1.18 3.48
CA LEU A 30 2.61 -0.60 4.44
C LEU A 30 1.86 -0.30 5.76
N PRO A 31 2.25 -0.92 6.88
CA PRO A 31 1.73 -0.60 8.21
C PRO A 31 2.01 0.84 8.62
N LEU A 32 0.98 1.57 9.05
CA LEU A 32 1.12 2.96 9.54
C LEU A 32 0.92 3.05 11.06
N ARG A 33 0.01 2.21 11.61
CA ARG A 33 -0.31 2.17 13.03
C ARG A 33 -1.02 0.87 13.42
N ILE A 34 -0.56 0.17 14.44
CA ILE A 34 -1.28 -0.99 15.02
C ILE A 34 -2.18 -0.49 16.15
N ILE A 35 -3.42 -0.95 16.17
CA ILE A 35 -4.47 -0.58 17.12
C ILE A 35 -5.19 -1.84 17.58
N GLY A 36 -4.73 -2.42 18.69
CA GLY A 36 -5.26 -3.67 19.24
C GLY A 36 -5.24 -4.80 18.21
N ARG A 37 -6.41 -5.35 17.86
CA ARG A 37 -6.57 -6.44 16.87
C ARG A 37 -6.66 -5.97 15.41
N SER A 38 -6.29 -4.72 15.15
CA SER A 38 -6.37 -4.11 13.82
C SER A 38 -5.16 -3.24 13.54
N MET A 39 -5.02 -2.83 12.29
CA MET A 39 -3.93 -2.01 11.83
C MET A 39 -4.44 -1.01 10.80
N ILE A 40 -3.99 0.23 10.91
CA ILE A 40 -4.09 1.22 9.85
C ILE A 40 -2.92 0.99 8.91
N VAL A 41 -3.23 0.78 7.63
CA VAL A 41 -2.28 0.47 6.58
C VAL A 41 -2.49 1.40 5.41
N MET A 42 -1.46 1.60 4.61
CA MET A 42 -1.60 2.08 3.24
C MET A 42 -1.58 0.87 2.31
N ASN A 43 -2.67 0.63 1.57
CA ASN A 43 -2.68 -0.39 0.52
C ASN A 43 -2.16 0.21 -0.78
N LEU A 44 -0.94 -0.18 -1.16
CA LEU A 44 -0.28 0.35 -2.35
C LEU A 44 -1.08 0.08 -3.62
N HIS A 45 -1.86 -1.02 -3.71
CA HIS A 45 -2.68 -1.37 -4.88
C HIS A 45 -3.77 -0.34 -5.24
N TRP A 46 -4.17 0.49 -4.29
CA TRP A 46 -5.19 1.52 -4.49
C TRP A 46 -4.62 2.84 -5.00
N ILE A 47 -3.30 2.99 -5.02
CA ILE A 47 -2.61 4.18 -5.53
C ILE A 47 -2.45 4.07 -7.06
N PRO A 48 -2.81 5.07 -7.88
CA PRO A 48 -2.57 5.05 -9.32
C PRO A 48 -1.10 4.74 -9.67
N GLY A 49 -0.85 4.02 -10.77
CA GLY A 49 0.49 3.49 -11.11
C GLY A 49 1.63 4.51 -11.04
N PRO A 50 1.54 5.67 -11.72
CA PRO A 50 2.58 6.69 -11.69
C PRO A 50 2.83 7.26 -10.28
N LEU A 51 1.76 7.41 -9.50
CA LEU A 51 1.81 7.92 -8.13
C LEU A 51 2.40 6.91 -7.15
N ARG A 52 2.11 5.62 -7.38
CA ARG A 52 2.72 4.51 -6.63
C ARG A 52 4.21 4.45 -6.87
N TYR A 53 4.65 4.59 -8.13
CA TYR A 53 6.07 4.59 -8.46
C TYR A 53 6.82 5.70 -7.71
N LYS A 54 6.29 6.93 -7.77
CA LYS A 54 6.85 8.07 -7.02
C LYS A 54 6.90 7.82 -5.51
N LEU A 55 5.84 7.24 -4.94
CA LEU A 55 5.81 6.88 -3.52
C LEU A 55 6.90 5.83 -3.21
N CYS A 56 6.98 4.74 -3.96
CA CYS A 56 7.94 3.67 -3.68
C CYS A 56 9.38 4.18 -3.76
N LEU A 57 9.69 5.01 -4.76
CA LEU A 57 10.99 5.67 -4.88
C LEU A 57 11.28 6.61 -3.70
N LEU A 58 10.30 7.39 -3.25
CA LEU A 58 10.45 8.26 -2.07
C LEU A 58 10.69 7.43 -0.80
N LEU A 59 9.92 6.37 -0.59
CA LEU A 59 10.08 5.47 0.56
C LEU A 59 11.47 4.82 0.56
N LYS A 60 11.94 4.36 -0.60
CA LYS A 60 13.28 3.81 -0.77
C LYS A 60 14.36 4.83 -0.42
N ASN A 61 14.26 6.05 -0.95
CA ASN A 61 15.20 7.13 -0.65
C ASN A 61 15.29 7.45 0.86
N ILE A 62 14.16 7.44 1.56
CA ILE A 62 14.14 7.67 3.01
C ILE A 62 14.74 6.46 3.75
N TYR A 63 14.36 5.23 3.36
CA TYR A 63 14.90 4.00 3.93
C TYR A 63 16.43 3.94 3.80
N ASP A 64 16.98 4.23 2.62
CA ASP A 64 18.42 4.22 2.35
C ASP A 64 19.20 5.23 3.19
N ARG A 65 18.61 6.39 3.48
CA ARG A 65 19.23 7.44 4.30
C ARG A 65 19.07 7.22 5.81
N THR A 66 18.21 6.29 6.23
CA THR A 66 17.96 6.03 7.64
C THR A 66 18.95 4.98 8.14
N GLU A 67 19.66 5.28 9.23
CA GLU A 67 20.49 4.32 9.95
C GLU A 67 20.24 4.42 11.47
N PRO A 68 19.99 3.29 12.16
CA PRO A 68 19.81 1.94 11.62
C PRO A 68 18.45 1.78 10.89
N LYS A 69 18.31 0.83 9.96
CA LYS A 69 17.11 0.70 9.09
C LYS A 69 15.82 0.48 9.87
N GLU A 70 15.90 -0.10 11.06
CA GLU A 70 14.82 -0.33 12.01
C GLU A 70 14.20 0.97 12.55
N ALA A 71 14.94 2.09 12.46
CA ALA A 71 14.42 3.42 12.80
C ALA A 71 13.46 3.97 11.73
N PHE A 72 13.46 3.41 10.52
CA PHE A 72 12.57 3.84 9.45
C PHE A 72 11.11 3.58 9.84
N ARG A 73 10.30 4.64 9.90
CA ARG A 73 8.87 4.51 10.21
C ARG A 73 8.06 5.45 9.34
N VAL A 74 7.17 4.88 8.53
CA VAL A 74 6.18 5.67 7.80
C VAL A 74 4.98 5.87 8.69
N THR A 75 4.85 7.07 9.25
CA THR A 75 3.69 7.43 10.05
C THR A 75 2.65 8.12 9.19
N TYR A 76 1.39 8.08 9.65
CA TYR A 76 0.32 8.88 9.04
C TYR A 76 0.67 10.37 8.97
N GLN A 77 1.43 10.89 9.93
CA GLN A 77 1.87 12.30 9.95
C GLN A 77 2.86 12.61 8.82
N LEU A 78 3.81 11.70 8.54
CA LEU A 78 4.73 11.85 7.41
C LEU A 78 3.98 11.94 6.09
N LEU A 79 2.94 11.12 5.91
CA LEU A 79 2.10 11.13 4.72
C LEU A 79 1.24 12.38 4.61
N LYS A 80 0.65 12.82 5.74
CA LYS A 80 -0.21 14.00 5.80
C LYS A 80 0.57 15.30 5.51
N ASN A 81 1.81 15.38 5.98
CA ASN A 81 2.62 16.59 5.88
C ASN A 81 3.40 16.69 4.57
N ASN A 82 3.45 15.61 3.78
CA ASN A 82 4.06 15.64 2.47
C ASN A 82 2.98 15.87 1.39
N PRO A 83 2.90 17.07 0.77
CA PRO A 83 1.88 17.39 -0.23
C PRO A 83 1.96 16.46 -1.45
N ALA A 84 3.15 15.93 -1.76
CA ALA A 84 3.36 14.92 -2.79
C ALA A 84 2.92 13.52 -2.35
N LEU A 85 2.28 13.34 -1.19
CA LEU A 85 1.72 12.07 -0.71
C LEU A 85 0.24 12.18 -0.32
N VAL A 86 -0.35 13.38 -0.34
CA VAL A 86 -1.79 13.58 -0.01
C VAL A 86 -2.71 12.75 -0.92
N PHE A 87 -2.32 12.52 -2.18
CA PHE A 87 -3.07 11.66 -3.11
C PHE A 87 -3.08 10.17 -2.71
N THR A 88 -2.25 9.76 -1.74
CA THR A 88 -2.23 8.38 -1.21
C THR A 88 -3.23 8.18 -0.08
N MET A 89 -3.83 9.25 0.45
CA MET A 89 -4.81 9.18 1.54
C MET A 89 -6.02 8.28 1.21
N PRO A 90 -6.56 8.25 -0.03
CA PRO A 90 -7.62 7.32 -0.40
C PRO A 90 -7.22 5.85 -0.35
N ALA A 91 -5.93 5.52 -0.22
CA ALA A 91 -5.40 4.17 -0.10
C ALA A 91 -5.22 3.71 1.35
N ILE A 92 -5.54 4.56 2.33
CA ILE A 92 -5.48 4.21 3.75
C ILE A 92 -6.67 3.31 4.10
N ARG A 93 -6.39 2.16 4.73
CA ARG A 93 -7.38 1.14 5.08
C ARG A 93 -7.14 0.66 6.51
N ARG A 94 -8.20 0.13 7.11
CA ARG A 94 -8.12 -0.60 8.38
C ARG A 94 -8.18 -2.10 8.10
N TYR A 95 -7.12 -2.82 8.44
CA TYR A 95 -7.06 -4.27 8.35
C TYR A 95 -7.23 -4.89 9.72
N TYR A 96 -8.07 -5.92 9.83
CA TYR A 96 -8.12 -6.75 11.02
C TYR A 96 -7.07 -7.84 10.93
N LEU A 97 -6.28 -8.02 11.99
CA LEU A 97 -5.14 -8.93 11.97
C LEU A 97 -5.56 -10.39 11.72
N ASN A 98 -6.74 -10.80 12.20
CA ASN A 98 -7.29 -12.13 11.96
C ASN A 98 -7.70 -12.39 10.50
N GLY A 99 -7.83 -11.34 9.68
CA GLY A 99 -8.10 -11.46 8.25
C GLY A 99 -6.84 -11.60 7.41
N LEU A 100 -5.65 -11.39 8.00
CA LEU A 100 -4.38 -11.49 7.28
C LEU A 100 -3.81 -12.91 7.37
N SER A 101 -3.35 -13.43 6.25
CA SER A 101 -2.68 -14.74 6.17
C SER A 101 -1.62 -14.73 5.08
N ASN A 102 -0.69 -15.69 5.15
CA ASN A 102 0.39 -15.87 4.17
C ASN A 102 1.17 -14.57 3.91
N LEU A 103 1.56 -13.89 4.98
CA LEU A 103 2.32 -12.64 4.90
C LEU A 103 3.76 -12.92 4.47
N ILE A 104 4.21 -12.16 3.49
CA ILE A 104 5.57 -12.13 2.98
C ILE A 104 6.06 -10.70 3.15
N GLU A 105 7.18 -10.53 3.86
CA GLU A 105 7.88 -9.26 3.92
C GLU A 105 8.61 -9.02 2.60
N ILE A 106 8.53 -7.79 2.10
CA ILE A 106 9.30 -7.35 0.94
C ILE A 106 10.57 -6.64 1.43
N PRO A 107 11.77 -7.17 1.12
CA PRO A 107 13.03 -6.51 1.45
C PRO A 107 13.07 -5.07 0.95
N GLY A 108 13.66 -4.16 1.74
CA GLY A 108 13.75 -2.73 1.43
C GLY A 108 14.44 -2.44 0.10
N GLU A 109 15.39 -3.30 -0.24
CA GLU A 109 16.18 -3.28 -1.48
C GLU A 109 15.29 -3.43 -2.71
N ASN A 110 14.17 -4.14 -2.60
CA ASN A 110 13.28 -4.48 -3.70
C ASN A 110 12.09 -3.53 -3.83
N TRP A 111 12.06 -2.42 -3.07
CA TRP A 111 10.91 -1.53 -3.06
C TRP A 111 10.69 -0.77 -4.38
N GLU A 112 11.74 -0.59 -5.18
CA GLU A 112 11.66 0.04 -6.50
C GLU A 112 10.88 -0.80 -7.52
N ASP A 113 10.86 -2.13 -7.34
CA ASP A 113 10.18 -3.08 -8.22
C ASP A 113 8.70 -3.31 -7.83
N LEU A 114 8.29 -2.86 -6.65
CA LEU A 114 6.91 -3.02 -6.15
C LEU A 114 5.82 -2.48 -7.08
N PRO A 115 6.00 -1.34 -7.78
CA PRO A 115 5.04 -0.88 -8.77
C PRO A 115 4.79 -1.90 -9.90
N LEU A 116 5.74 -2.79 -10.21
CA LEU A 116 5.59 -3.83 -11.22
C LEU A 116 4.74 -5.01 -10.71
N LEU A 117 4.90 -5.40 -9.43
CA LEU A 117 4.21 -6.54 -8.80
C LEU A 117 2.69 -6.35 -8.68
N SER A 118 2.25 -5.11 -8.74
CA SER A 118 0.87 -4.69 -8.53
C SER A 118 -0.03 -4.73 -9.78
N ASN A 119 0.49 -5.31 -10.88
CA ASN A 119 -0.15 -5.33 -12.20
C ASN A 119 -0.81 -6.68 -12.58
N SER A 120 -1.28 -7.47 -11.61
CA SER A 120 -1.92 -8.75 -11.93
C SER A 120 -3.37 -8.60 -12.41
N LYS A 121 -3.58 -8.37 -13.72
CA LYS A 121 -4.80 -8.61 -14.56
C LYS A 121 -6.18 -8.04 -14.14
N TYR A 122 -6.53 -7.95 -12.85
CA TYR A 122 -7.82 -7.43 -12.35
C TYR A 122 -7.97 -5.91 -12.48
N ARG A 123 -6.85 -5.19 -12.58
CA ARG A 123 -6.81 -3.73 -12.60
C ARG A 123 -7.25 -3.11 -13.92
N ALA A 124 -7.02 -3.82 -15.03
CA ALA A 124 -7.28 -3.31 -16.37
C ALA A 124 -8.77 -2.98 -16.60
N ARG A 125 -9.70 -3.74 -16.01
CA ARG A 125 -11.15 -3.55 -16.18
C ARG A 125 -11.68 -2.37 -15.37
N TYR A 126 -11.22 -2.20 -14.12
CA TYR A 126 -11.67 -1.12 -13.24
C TYR A 126 -11.08 0.25 -13.61
N LEU A 127 -9.81 0.29 -14.04
CA LEU A 127 -9.18 1.52 -14.50
C LEU A 127 -9.74 2.01 -15.84
N LYS A 128 -10.10 1.11 -16.78
CA LYS A 128 -10.81 1.48 -18.03
C LYS A 128 -12.14 2.16 -17.76
N GLN A 129 -12.86 1.73 -16.71
CA GLN A 129 -14.17 2.26 -16.35
C GLN A 129 -14.10 3.66 -15.72
N ILE A 130 -12.98 4.03 -15.10
CA ILE A 130 -12.79 5.31 -14.39
C ILE A 130 -11.99 6.34 -15.20
N TYR A 131 -11.00 5.90 -16.00
CA TYR A 131 -10.07 6.81 -16.68
C TYR A 131 -10.33 6.98 -18.19
N ALA A 132 -11.16 6.14 -18.82
CA ALA A 132 -11.59 6.36 -20.20
C ALA A 132 -12.38 7.68 -20.40
N PRO A 133 -13.21 8.15 -19.45
CA PRO A 133 -13.88 9.45 -19.57
C PRO A 133 -12.95 10.67 -19.39
N ALA A 134 -11.72 10.47 -18.90
CA ALA A 134 -10.79 11.56 -18.55
C ALA A 134 -9.65 11.76 -19.56
N GLY A 135 -9.60 10.98 -20.65
CA GLY A 135 -8.65 11.18 -21.76
C GLY A 135 -7.16 10.97 -21.43
N LEU A 136 -6.83 10.39 -20.27
CA LEU A 136 -5.46 10.30 -19.74
C LEU A 136 -4.70 9.01 -20.08
N LEU A 137 -5.24 8.20 -20.99
CA LEU A 137 -4.56 7.03 -21.54
C LEU A 137 -4.75 7.05 -23.06
N LYS A 138 -3.66 7.32 -23.80
CA LYS A 138 -3.53 6.95 -25.21
C LYS A 138 -3.07 5.50 -25.29
#